data_AF-A0A8S9HGX5-F1
#
_entry.id   AF-A0A8S9HGX5-F1
#
_cell.length_a   1.000
_cell.length_b   1.000
_cell.length_c   1.000
_cell.angle_alpha   90.00
_cell.angle_beta   90.00
_cell.angle_gamma   90.00
#
_symmetry.space_group_name_H-M   'P 1'
#
loop_
_entity.id
_entity.type
_entity.pdbx_description
1 polymer ?
#
loop_
_entity_poly.entity_id
_entity_poly.type
_entity_poly.pdbx_seq_one_letter_code
_entity_poly.pdbx_strand_id
1 'polypeptide(L)' 'MALNNIEKGNDNFYSLLGLKKECTTTELRTAYKKLALRWHPDRCSSMGNLEFIDESKKKFQGIQEAYSGNFPPSSS' A
#
# COMPACT_ATOMS: atom_id res chain seq x y z
N MET A 1 -13.67 -24.21 -20.13
CA MET A 1 -13.44 -22.76 -20.01
C MET A 1 -12.18 -22.55 -19.21
N ALA A 2 -11.21 -21.89 -19.81
CA ALA A 2 -9.86 -21.67 -19.28
C ALA A 2 -9.90 -20.89 -17.96
N LEU A 3 -9.14 -21.33 -16.95
CA LEU A 3 -8.68 -20.46 -15.88
C LEU A 3 -7.17 -20.34 -16.04
N ASN A 4 -6.81 -19.16 -16.52
CA ASN A 4 -5.53 -18.75 -17.06
C ASN A 4 -4.35 -18.98 -16.11
N ASN A 5 -3.22 -19.32 -16.73
CA ASN A 5 -1.87 -19.13 -16.24
C ASN A 5 -1.77 -17.93 -15.29
N ILE A 6 -1.63 -18.21 -13.99
CA ILE A 6 -1.19 -17.20 -13.03
C ILE A 6 0.31 -17.10 -13.24
N GLU A 7 0.69 -16.25 -14.18
CA GLU A 7 2.07 -15.89 -14.44
C GLU A 7 2.67 -15.30 -13.16
N LYS A 8 3.61 -16.06 -12.60
CA LYS A 8 4.63 -15.61 -11.67
C LYS A 8 5.33 -14.39 -12.26
N GLY A 9 5.38 -13.30 -11.49
CA GLY A 9 6.33 -12.20 -11.74
C GLY A 9 5.69 -10.83 -11.73
N ASN A 10 5.31 -10.34 -10.55
CA ASN A 10 5.52 -8.96 -10.13
C ASN A 10 4.99 -8.84 -8.69
N ASP A 11 5.79 -8.24 -7.84
CA ASP A 11 5.41 -7.83 -6.48
C ASP A 11 4.24 -6.82 -6.61
N ASN A 12 3.01 -7.34 -6.73
CA ASN A 12 1.86 -6.51 -7.02
C ASN A 12 1.55 -5.70 -5.76
N PHE A 13 1.74 -4.38 -5.81
CA PHE A 13 1.27 -3.43 -4.80
C PHE A 13 -0.14 -3.75 -4.29
N TYR A 14 -1.01 -4.20 -5.20
CA TYR A 14 -2.33 -4.74 -4.87
C TYR A 14 -2.28 -5.88 -3.84
N SER A 15 -1.42 -6.88 -4.00
CA SER A 15 -1.23 -7.95 -3.00
C SER A 15 -0.71 -7.44 -1.65
N LEU A 16 0.16 -6.43 -1.63
CA LEU A 16 0.61 -5.77 -0.40
C LEU A 16 -0.56 -5.07 0.33
N LEU A 17 -1.48 -4.48 -0.43
CA LEU A 17 -2.71 -3.90 0.08
C LEU A 17 -3.78 -4.97 0.42
N GLY A 18 -3.58 -6.24 0.03
CA GLY A 18 -4.58 -7.30 0.15
C GLY A 18 -5.72 -7.19 -0.86
N LEU A 19 -5.44 -6.57 -2.01
CA LEU A 19 -6.36 -6.30 -3.10
C LEU A 19 -6.05 -7.17 -4.33
N LYS A 20 -7.08 -7.41 -5.14
CA LYS A 20 -6.96 -8.00 -6.48
C LYS A 20 -6.47 -6.97 -7.50
N LYS A 21 -5.84 -7.45 -8.58
CA LYS A 21 -5.49 -6.60 -9.74
C LYS A 21 -6.71 -5.98 -10.42
N GLU A 22 -7.88 -6.60 -10.26
CA GLU A 22 -9.17 -6.12 -10.76
C GLU A 22 -9.87 -5.13 -9.80
N CYS A 23 -9.21 -4.71 -8.72
CA CYS A 23 -9.82 -3.80 -7.74
C CYS A 23 -10.03 -2.40 -8.30
N THR A 24 -11.07 -1.75 -7.80
CA THR A 24 -11.39 -0.37 -8.16
C THR A 24 -10.50 0.64 -7.42
N THR A 25 -10.39 1.84 -7.99
CA THR A 25 -9.74 2.99 -7.33
C THR A 25 -10.30 3.28 -5.94
N THR A 26 -11.58 3.03 -5.72
CA THR A 26 -12.25 3.16 -4.43
C THR A 26 -11.70 2.18 -3.39
N GLU A 27 -11.56 0.90 -3.77
CA GLU A 27 -10.98 -0.14 -2.91
C GLU A 27 -9.49 0.13 -2.63
N LEU A 28 -8.75 0.50 -3.68
CA LEU A 28 -7.34 0.87 -3.58
C LEU A 28 -7.12 2.00 -2.57
N ARG A 29 -7.83 3.13 -2.72
CA ARG A 29 -7.76 4.25 -1.78
C ARG A 29 -8.11 3.84 -0.36
N THR A 30 -9.12 2.98 -0.20
CA THR A 30 -9.57 2.51 1.11
C THR A 30 -8.51 1.66 1.79
N ALA A 31 -7.95 0.66 1.10
CA ALA A 31 -6.91 -0.21 1.64
C ALA A 31 -5.63 0.57 1.95
N TYR A 32 -5.20 1.43 1.02
CA TYR A 32 -4.07 2.34 1.21
C TYR A 32 -4.25 3.18 2.47
N LYS A 33 -5.42 3.83 2.64
CA LYS A 33 -5.69 4.69 3.80
C LYS A 33 -5.62 3.90 5.12
N LYS A 34 -6.11 2.65 5.15
CA LYS A 34 -6.02 1.78 6.34
C LYS A 34 -4.56 1.45 6.70
N LEU A 35 -3.72 1.17 5.71
CA LEU A 35 -2.30 0.90 5.91
C LEU A 35 -1.53 2.16 6.33
N ALA A 36 -1.79 3.29 5.68
CA ALA A 36 -1.22 4.59 6.04
C ALA A 36 -1.55 4.99 7.49
N LEU A 37 -2.79 4.74 7.94
CA LEU A 37 -3.22 4.96 9.33
C LEU A 37 -2.54 4.00 10.32
N ARG A 38 -2.27 2.75 9.90
CA ARG A 38 -1.59 1.75 10.75
C ARG A 38 -0.15 2.13 11.02
N TRP A 39 0.55 2.60 9.99
CA TRP A 39 1.94 3.04 10.06
C TRP A 39 2.06 4.55 10.30
N HIS A 40 0.99 5.21 10.78
CA HIS A 40 1.02 6.65 11.00
C HIS A 40 1.88 6.99 12.22
N PRO A 41 2.82 7.96 12.11
CA PRO A 41 3.72 8.31 13.21
C PRO A 41 2.96 8.83 14.44
N ASP A 42 1.82 9.50 14.27
CA ASP A 42 0.95 9.93 15.38
C ASP A 42 0.54 8.76 16.30
N ARG A 43 0.11 7.63 15.71
CA ARG A 43 -0.26 6.43 16.48
C ARG A 43 0.95 5.74 17.10
N CYS A 44 2.08 5.72 16.39
CA CYS A 44 3.31 5.11 16.88
C CYS A 44 3.94 5.92 18.02
N SER A 45 3.89 7.25 17.90
CA SER A 45 4.39 8.16 18.92
C SER A 45 3.62 7.99 20.23
N SER A 46 2.31 7.70 20.16
CA SER A 46 1.52 7.38 21.34
C SER A 46 1.93 6.06 22.03
N MET A 47 2.65 5.17 21.34
CA MET A 47 3.05 3.87 21.88
C MET A 47 4.43 3.87 22.55
N GLY A 48 5.20 4.97 22.43
CA GLY A 48 6.49 5.14 23.12
C GLY A 48 7.65 4.28 22.63
N ASN A 49 7.48 3.51 21.54
CA ASN A 49 8.51 2.62 21.00
C ASN A 49 9.26 3.27 19.82
N LEU A 50 10.52 3.62 20.03
CA LEU A 50 11.40 4.23 19.01
C LEU A 50 11.61 3.33 17.78
N GLU A 51 11.82 2.02 17.97
CA GLU A 51 11.94 1.06 16.86
C GLU A 51 10.69 1.05 15.98
N PHE A 52 9.52 1.04 16.60
CA PHE A 52 8.25 1.00 15.88
C PHE A 52 8.02 2.27 15.06
N ILE A 53 8.46 3.44 15.58
CA ILE A 53 8.40 4.71 14.86
C ILE A 53 9.29 4.68 13.60
N ASP A 54 10.52 4.15 13.70
CA ASP A 54 11.43 4.03 12.55
C ASP A 54 10.86 3.10 11.47
N GLU A 55 10.36 1.93 11.89
CA GLU A 55 9.76 0.95 10.99
C GLU A 55 8.51 1.52 10.29
N SER A 56 7.71 2.27 11.03
CA SER A 56 6.51 2.93 10.51
C SER A 56 6.83 3.94 9.42
N LYS A 57 7.87 4.76 9.59
CA LYS A 57 8.31 5.71 8.56
C LYS A 57 8.75 5.00 7.27
N LYS A 58 9.53 3.92 7.40
CA LYS A 58 9.97 3.09 6.27
C LYS A 58 8.78 2.47 5.52
N LYS A 59 7.86 1.84 6.25
CA LYS A 59 6.66 1.23 5.68
C LYS A 59 5.77 2.29 5.01
N PHE A 60 5.52 3.40 5.68
CA PHE A 60 4.68 4.49 5.20
C PHE A 60 5.22 5.09 3.88
N GLN A 61 6.53 5.35 3.79
CA GLN A 61 7.18 5.79 2.56
C GLN A 61 6.98 4.81 1.41
N GLY A 62 7.27 3.52 1.64
CA GLY A 62 7.14 2.50 0.59
C GLY A 62 5.70 2.36 0.08
N ILE A 63 4.70 2.48 0.97
CA ILE A 63 3.29 2.45 0.58
C ILE A 63 2.93 3.68 -0.27
N GLN A 64 3.44 4.87 0.08
CA GLN A 64 3.25 6.10 -0.70
C GLN A 64 3.90 6.04 -2.08
N GLU A 65 5.16 5.62 -2.16
CA GLU A 65 5.88 5.48 -3.42
C GLU A 65 5.19 4.49 -4.36
N ALA A 66 4.79 3.33 -3.84
CA ALA A 66 4.13 2.32 -4.65
C ALA A 66 2.75 2.78 -5.15
N TYR A 67 2.02 3.56 -4.33
CA TYR A 67 0.76 4.21 -4.74
C TYR A 67 0.99 5.25 -5.83
N SER A 68 2.01 6.11 -5.68
CA SER A 68 2.32 7.18 -6.62
C SER A 68 2.89 6.68 -7.95
N GLY A 69 3.65 5.58 -7.95
CA GLY A 69 4.25 5.02 -9.16
C GLY A 69 3.28 4.24 -10.05
N ASN A 70 2.23 3.65 -9.48
CA ASN A 70 1.21 2.92 -10.25
C ASN A 70 0.10 3.82 -10.79
N PHE A 71 -0.10 4.98 -10.19
CA PHE A 71 -1.13 5.92 -10.60
C PHE A 71 -0.45 7.07 -11.34
N PRO A 72 -0.49 7.13 -12.69
CA PRO A 72 0.04 8.30 -13.38
C PRO A 72 -0.68 9.53 -12.84
N PRO A 73 0.03 10.64 -12.54
CA PRO A 73 -0.66 11.89 -12.34
C PRO A 73 -1.39 12.15 -13.67
N SER A 74 -2.71 12.01 -13.69
CA SER A 74 -3.54 12.69 -14.68
C SER A 74 -3.43 14.18 -14.39
N SER A 75 -2.27 14.75 -14.72
CA SER A 75 -2.05 16.17 -14.85
C SER A 75 -1.65 16.39 -16.30
N SER A 76 -2.59 17.01 -17.00
CA SER A 76 -2.44 17.76 -18.25
C SER A 76 -1.20 18.65 -18.27
#